data_AF-A0A7R9LNH9-F1
#
_entry.id   AF-A0A7R9LNH9-F1
#
_cell.length_a   1.000
_cell.length_b   1.000
_cell.length_c   1.000
_cell.angle_alpha   90.00
_cell.angle_beta   90.00
_cell.angle_gamma   90.00
#
_symmetry.space_group_name_H-M   'P 1'
#
loop_
_entity.id
_entity.type
_entity.pdbx_description
1 polymer ?
#
loop_
_entity_poly.entity_id
_entity_poly.type
_entity_poly.pdbx_seq_one_letter_code
_entity_poly.pdbx_strand_id
1 'polypeptide(L)'
;MSANSVKYERLVSKLDKLSLTLSVCDNQSNSELNEKIKSYELKALSMKECIRRLKSCAIDLNSEFTQIEEILHNVWPLLHTFESLVKLDQLLTHLATIATIHKNLETHVVNSKNSKDFETKVVTISEWFTELVNEYKDFHEIHGNEIMRDYLWHIIVHWKPIIINALKHKLSLTFEGIDWPTINAHNITDHKSHSNAETITSFVLYFNALITIDMQCKRLSQTPDSDLLLPIEVMITPLKKRFQYHFMETKSKLNRLEKPEWYLSQTLVWIRQNETFLSQTIDPLLRSHSSQLVPSKLQLISGLIECLTAKLKHDLPSLVFDDKLFTHTVDEVLVFSRELLDIEPNIYQVFPNCNLMNVFSCEPFFTRIITLEKKKSTEFVELIVSSKSAWNEMCGHEGIDELRICECGDNFVLMLQSITNRCSLFTDNSLKYSFVRLQLDILDDFRLRLIQLIHTSDQSWPHSQQLYITRPQLHFATLNEALKLLNLERGTHLLLKDILVDDRNNTDAKVALKEMHISSISPHLALNIIQKRIYEK
;
A
#
# COMPACT_ATOMS: atom_id res chain seq x y z
N MET A 1 56.51 -12.33 41.11
CA MET A 1 57.25 -12.53 42.37
C MET A 1 56.87 -11.40 43.32
N SER A 2 56.15 -11.72 44.41
CA SER A 2 55.50 -10.70 45.26
C SER A 2 56.53 -9.91 46.08
N ALA A 3 56.19 -8.66 46.43
CA ALA A 3 57.03 -7.74 47.21
C ALA A 3 57.59 -8.34 48.52
N ASN A 4 56.99 -9.42 49.02
CA ASN A 4 57.42 -10.16 50.20
C ASN A 4 58.65 -11.05 49.94
N SER A 5 58.83 -11.60 48.74
CA SER A 5 60.03 -12.36 48.35
C SER A 5 61.27 -11.46 48.28
N VAL A 6 61.12 -10.25 47.73
CA VAL A 6 62.19 -9.24 47.67
C VAL A 6 62.55 -8.70 49.07
N LYS A 7 61.55 -8.53 49.95
CA LYS A 7 61.80 -8.16 51.36
C LYS A 7 62.56 -9.25 52.12
N TYR A 8 62.27 -10.52 51.83
CA TYR A 8 62.92 -11.66 52.45
C TYR A 8 64.41 -11.75 52.06
N GLU A 9 64.74 -11.64 50.77
CA GLU A 9 66.14 -11.63 50.32
C GLU A 9 66.93 -10.44 50.87
N ARG A 10 66.32 -9.25 50.97
CA ARG A 10 66.95 -8.08 51.60
C ARG A 10 67.22 -8.27 53.09
N LEU A 11 66.37 -9.02 53.81
CA LEU A 11 66.56 -9.35 55.22
C LEU A 11 67.72 -10.34 55.41
N VAL A 12 67.78 -11.38 54.58
CA VAL A 12 68.88 -12.37 54.60
C VAL A 12 70.21 -11.70 54.27
N SER A 13 70.27 -10.86 53.24
CA SER A 13 71.49 -10.12 52.88
C SER A 13 71.95 -9.14 53.97
N LYS A 14 71.03 -8.54 54.74
CA LYS A 14 71.38 -7.72 55.91
C LYS A 14 71.90 -8.56 57.07
N LEU A 15 71.36 -9.76 57.26
CA LEU A 15 71.76 -10.72 58.29
C LEU A 15 73.18 -11.26 58.02
N ASP A 16 73.48 -11.61 56.77
CA ASP A 16 74.82 -12.05 56.35
C ASP A 16 75.86 -10.93 56.53
N LYS A 17 75.50 -9.69 56.21
CA LYS A 17 76.38 -8.53 56.43
C LYS A 17 76.65 -8.27 57.90
N LEU A 18 75.66 -8.46 58.78
CA LEU A 18 75.80 -8.30 60.24
C LEU A 18 76.60 -9.45 60.87
N SER A 19 76.44 -10.68 60.36
CA SER A 19 77.23 -11.85 60.77
C SER A 19 78.71 -11.67 60.43
N LEU A 20 79.03 -11.14 59.25
CA LEU A 20 80.39 -10.86 58.81
C LEU A 20 81.09 -9.80 59.67
N THR A 21 80.41 -8.70 60.03
CA THR A 21 80.99 -7.68 60.93
C THR A 21 81.25 -8.18 62.36
N LEU A 22 80.57 -9.25 62.80
CA LEU A 22 80.77 -9.86 64.11
C LEU A 22 81.99 -10.80 64.18
N SER A 23 82.49 -11.29 63.05
CA SER A 23 83.70 -12.14 63.03
C SER A 23 85.01 -11.38 63.23
N VAL A 24 84.98 -10.04 63.25
CA VAL A 24 86.17 -9.16 63.21
C VAL A 24 86.38 -8.31 64.49
N CYS A 25 85.52 -8.42 65.51
CA CYS A 25 85.72 -7.66 66.76
C CYS A 25 85.84 -8.57 68.00
N ASP A 26 86.98 -8.43 68.69
CA ASP A 26 87.34 -9.07 69.94
C ASP A 26 86.36 -8.82 71.10
N ASN A 27 86.42 -9.74 72.06
CA ASN A 27 85.66 -9.81 73.30
C ASN A 27 85.64 -8.49 74.10
N GLN A 28 84.53 -7.74 74.03
CA GLN A 28 83.74 -7.21 75.14
C GLN A 28 82.79 -6.11 74.64
N SER A 29 81.51 -6.22 75.02
CA SER A 29 80.43 -5.23 74.80
C SER A 29 79.74 -5.29 73.43
N ASN A 30 78.78 -6.21 73.26
CA ASN A 30 77.68 -6.00 72.29
C ASN A 30 76.47 -6.92 72.55
N SER A 31 75.96 -6.94 73.79
CA SER A 31 74.75 -7.71 74.12
C SER A 31 73.52 -7.24 73.32
N GLU A 32 73.37 -5.93 73.09
CA GLU A 32 72.28 -5.36 72.27
C GLU A 32 72.36 -5.76 70.79
N LEU A 33 73.57 -5.90 70.22
CA LEU A 33 73.75 -6.28 68.82
C LEU A 33 73.44 -7.78 68.63
N ASN A 34 73.92 -8.62 69.56
CA ASN A 34 73.60 -10.05 69.56
C ASN A 34 72.12 -10.32 69.84
N GLU A 35 71.44 -9.55 70.70
CA GLU A 35 69.99 -9.63 70.87
C GLU A 35 69.22 -9.21 69.63
N LYS A 36 69.64 -8.12 68.95
CA LYS A 36 69.04 -7.68 67.68
C LYS A 36 69.22 -8.72 66.59
N ILE A 37 70.40 -9.33 66.47
CA ILE A 37 70.65 -10.41 65.50
C ILE A 37 69.80 -11.63 65.80
N LYS A 38 69.76 -12.08 67.06
CA LYS A 38 68.92 -13.20 67.48
C LYS A 38 67.42 -12.93 67.24
N SER A 39 66.98 -11.68 67.43
CA SER A 39 65.63 -11.21 67.11
C SER A 39 65.35 -11.21 65.60
N TYR A 40 66.32 -10.79 64.77
CA TYR A 40 66.21 -10.87 63.31
C TYR A 40 66.24 -12.30 62.79
N GLU A 41 67.04 -13.18 63.39
CA GLU A 41 67.06 -14.62 63.09
C GLU A 41 65.70 -15.26 63.42
N LEU A 42 65.14 -14.96 64.60
CA LEU A 42 63.80 -15.42 64.99
C LEU A 42 62.71 -14.93 64.04
N LYS A 43 62.77 -13.65 63.62
CA LYS A 43 61.84 -13.10 62.62
C LYS A 43 62.04 -13.73 61.24
N ALA A 44 63.27 -13.99 60.83
CA ALA A 44 63.58 -14.66 59.57
C ALA A 44 63.10 -16.13 59.59
N LEU A 45 63.21 -16.81 60.72
CA LEU A 45 62.72 -18.17 60.94
C LEU A 45 61.18 -18.21 60.91
N SER A 46 60.53 -17.28 61.61
CA SER A 46 59.07 -17.10 61.58
C SER A 46 58.55 -16.79 60.16
N MET A 47 59.27 -15.95 59.41
CA MET A 47 58.93 -15.65 58.02
C MET A 47 59.11 -16.87 57.10
N LYS A 48 60.18 -17.67 57.28
CA LYS A 48 60.37 -18.94 56.57
C LYS A 48 59.21 -19.90 56.84
N GLU A 49 58.80 -20.02 58.09
CA GLU A 49 57.68 -20.88 58.49
C GLU A 49 56.35 -20.39 57.92
N CYS A 50 56.12 -19.07 57.89
CA CYS A 50 54.93 -18.48 57.28
C CYS A 50 54.89 -18.70 55.75
N ILE A 51 56.03 -18.56 55.07
CA ILE A 51 56.15 -18.87 53.62
C ILE A 51 55.91 -20.37 53.38
N ARG A 52 56.42 -21.25 54.25
CA ARG A 52 56.19 -22.70 54.16
C ARG A 52 54.70 -23.02 54.29
N ARG A 53 54.01 -22.41 55.25
CA ARG A 53 52.56 -22.55 55.43
C ARG A 53 51.77 -22.03 54.23
N LEU A 54 52.12 -20.86 53.71
CA LEU A 54 51.48 -20.32 52.50
C LEU A 54 51.68 -21.21 51.27
N LYS A 55 52.86 -21.80 51.11
CA LYS A 55 53.12 -22.78 50.05
C LYS A 55 52.30 -24.05 50.24
N SER A 56 52.18 -24.55 51.47
CA SER A 56 51.31 -25.68 51.80
C SER A 56 49.86 -25.36 51.44
N CYS A 57 49.32 -24.24 51.94
CA CYS A 57 47.96 -23.82 51.62
C CYS A 57 47.75 -23.62 50.12
N ALA A 58 48.74 -23.11 49.38
CA ALA A 58 48.62 -22.97 47.92
C ALA A 58 48.56 -24.33 47.21
N ILE A 59 49.30 -25.33 47.70
CA ILE A 59 49.22 -26.71 47.19
C ILE A 59 47.87 -27.32 47.53
N ASP A 60 47.41 -27.15 48.77
CA ASP A 60 46.11 -27.67 49.24
C ASP A 60 44.97 -27.04 48.42
N LEU A 61 44.99 -25.72 48.23
CA LEU A 61 43.98 -24.99 47.44
C LEU A 61 44.01 -25.40 45.96
N ASN A 62 45.20 -25.61 45.38
CA ASN A 62 45.33 -26.07 44.00
C ASN A 62 44.81 -27.50 43.86
N SER A 63 45.01 -28.35 44.88
CA SER A 63 44.48 -29.71 44.90
C SER A 63 42.94 -29.73 44.95
N GLU A 64 42.33 -28.87 45.77
CA GLU A 64 40.87 -28.70 45.82
C GLU A 64 40.33 -28.16 44.48
N PHE A 65 41.06 -27.23 43.84
CA PHE A 65 40.66 -26.69 42.54
C PHE A 65 40.65 -27.77 41.45
N THR A 66 41.68 -28.62 41.39
CA THR A 66 41.69 -29.78 40.46
C THR A 66 40.57 -30.77 40.73
N GLN A 67 40.21 -31.01 42.00
CA GLN A 67 39.07 -31.88 42.34
C GLN A 67 37.74 -31.26 41.86
N ILE A 68 37.56 -29.95 42.01
CA ILE A 68 36.38 -29.23 41.52
C ILE A 68 36.32 -29.27 39.99
N GLU A 69 37.44 -29.07 39.29
CA GLU A 69 37.50 -29.19 37.84
C GLU A 69 37.15 -30.60 37.34
N GLU A 70 37.62 -31.64 38.04
CA GLU A 70 37.29 -33.03 37.71
C GLU A 70 35.79 -33.32 37.91
N ILE A 71 35.20 -32.81 38.99
CA ILE A 71 33.75 -32.90 39.23
C ILE A 71 32.97 -32.13 38.14
N LEU A 72 33.38 -30.90 37.82
CA LEU A 72 32.75 -30.10 36.77
C LEU A 72 32.85 -30.79 35.40
N HIS A 73 33.98 -31.43 35.08
CA HIS A 73 34.15 -32.20 33.85
C HIS A 73 33.17 -33.36 33.75
N ASN A 74 32.83 -33.99 34.87
CA ASN A 74 31.85 -35.08 34.93
C ASN A 74 30.39 -34.58 34.92
N VAL A 75 30.12 -33.40 35.49
CA VAL A 75 28.75 -32.85 35.61
C VAL A 75 28.33 -32.08 34.35
N TRP A 76 29.25 -31.41 33.64
CA TRP A 76 28.93 -30.61 32.46
C TRP A 76 28.22 -31.41 31.35
N PRO A 77 28.67 -32.63 30.97
CA PRO A 77 27.98 -33.45 29.98
C PRO A 77 26.57 -33.86 30.43
N LEU A 78 26.37 -34.12 31.72
CA LEU A 78 25.07 -34.46 32.28
C LEU A 78 24.12 -33.25 32.22
N LEU A 79 24.62 -32.05 32.50
CA LEU A 79 23.84 -30.81 32.37
C LEU A 79 23.42 -30.56 30.91
N HIS A 80 24.34 -30.70 29.95
CA HIS A 80 24.01 -30.60 28.52
C HIS A 80 22.99 -31.64 28.07
N THR A 81 23.10 -32.86 28.59
CA THR A 81 22.14 -33.94 28.32
C THR A 81 20.77 -33.59 28.90
N PHE A 82 20.72 -33.07 30.12
CA PHE A 82 19.48 -32.62 30.75
C PHE A 82 18.82 -31.48 29.97
N GLU A 83 19.58 -30.46 29.56
CA GLU A 83 19.06 -29.38 28.71
C GLU A 83 18.52 -29.90 27.38
N SER A 84 19.18 -30.89 26.78
CA SER A 84 18.73 -31.53 25.54
C SER A 84 17.44 -32.33 25.75
N LEU A 85 17.31 -33.03 26.88
CA LEU A 85 16.09 -33.77 27.24
C LEU A 85 14.91 -32.82 27.51
N VAL A 86 15.14 -31.68 28.16
CA VAL A 86 14.11 -30.65 28.37
C VAL A 86 13.61 -30.10 27.03
N LYS A 87 14.52 -29.83 26.07
CA LYS A 87 14.13 -29.42 24.71
C LYS A 87 13.33 -30.50 23.98
N LEU A 88 13.71 -31.77 24.13
CA LEU A 88 12.98 -32.90 23.54
C LEU A 88 11.56 -33.01 24.11
N ASP A 89 11.41 -32.89 25.42
CA ASP A 89 10.11 -32.94 26.11
C ASP A 89 9.18 -31.80 25.67
N GLN A 90 9.73 -30.58 25.52
CA GLN A 90 9.02 -29.44 24.95
C GLN A 90 8.53 -29.75 23.53
N LEU A 91 9.42 -30.22 22.64
CA LEU A 91 9.06 -30.58 21.26
C LEU A 91 7.99 -31.68 21.19
N LEU A 92 8.07 -32.68 22.06
CA LEU A 92 7.06 -33.74 22.17
C LEU A 92 5.70 -33.18 22.60
N THR A 93 5.69 -32.19 23.50
CA THR A 93 4.46 -31.50 23.91
C THR A 93 3.82 -30.75 22.75
N HIS A 94 4.60 -29.99 21.98
CA HIS A 94 4.10 -29.31 20.77
C HIS A 94 3.54 -30.31 19.74
N LEU A 95 4.26 -31.40 19.47
CA LEU A 95 3.80 -32.45 18.57
C LEU A 95 2.49 -33.11 19.03
N ALA A 96 2.33 -33.34 20.34
CA ALA A 96 1.10 -33.88 20.91
C ALA A 96 -0.08 -32.92 20.74
N THR A 97 0.14 -31.61 20.93
CA THR A 97 -0.86 -30.56 20.67
C THR A 97 -1.26 -30.55 19.20
N ILE A 98 -0.29 -30.54 18.27
CA ILE A 98 -0.54 -30.55 16.83
C ILE A 98 -1.28 -31.82 16.40
N ALA A 99 -0.91 -32.99 16.92
CA ALA A 99 -1.62 -34.24 16.64
C ALA A 99 -3.07 -34.20 17.13
N THR A 100 -3.31 -33.58 18.29
CA THR A 100 -4.66 -33.38 18.84
C THR A 100 -5.48 -32.45 17.96
N ILE A 101 -4.91 -31.32 17.54
CA ILE A 101 -5.54 -30.38 16.60
C ILE A 101 -5.88 -31.08 15.28
N HIS A 102 -4.92 -31.80 14.70
CA HIS A 102 -5.10 -32.54 13.45
C HIS A 102 -6.28 -33.52 13.55
N LYS A 103 -6.33 -34.33 14.61
CA LYS A 103 -7.42 -35.29 14.86
C LYS A 103 -8.77 -34.60 15.04
N ASN A 104 -8.80 -33.46 15.74
CA ASN A 104 -10.02 -32.69 15.94
C ASN A 104 -10.53 -32.08 14.63
N LEU A 105 -9.64 -31.54 13.80
CA LEU A 105 -9.97 -31.02 12.48
C LEU A 105 -10.50 -32.13 11.56
N GLU A 106 -9.86 -33.30 11.55
CA GLU A 106 -10.35 -34.46 10.79
C GLU A 106 -11.75 -34.91 11.24
N THR A 107 -11.99 -34.94 12.55
CA THR A 107 -13.28 -35.32 13.12
C THR A 107 -14.38 -34.33 12.76
N HIS A 108 -14.12 -33.03 12.86
CA HIS A 108 -15.16 -31.99 12.78
C HIS A 108 -15.29 -31.30 11.42
N VAL A 109 -14.25 -31.30 10.58
CA VAL A 109 -14.27 -30.70 9.24
C VAL A 109 -14.58 -31.75 8.18
N VAL A 110 -13.93 -32.91 8.23
CA VAL A 110 -14.08 -33.98 7.22
C VAL A 110 -15.18 -34.95 7.61
N ASN A 111 -15.15 -35.45 8.85
CA ASN A 111 -16.07 -36.50 9.33
C ASN A 111 -17.30 -35.95 10.07
N SER A 112 -17.64 -34.67 9.85
CA SER A 112 -18.82 -34.02 10.42
C SER A 112 -20.08 -34.84 10.11
N LYS A 113 -20.81 -35.22 11.16
CA LYS A 113 -21.99 -36.10 11.02
C LYS A 113 -23.17 -35.39 10.36
N ASN A 114 -23.29 -34.08 10.56
CA ASN A 114 -24.31 -33.23 9.95
C ASN A 114 -23.89 -31.75 9.93
N SER A 115 -24.65 -30.93 9.20
CA SER A 115 -24.37 -29.49 9.07
C SER A 115 -24.38 -28.74 10.40
N LYS A 116 -25.21 -29.17 11.36
CA LYS A 116 -25.40 -28.48 12.64
C LYS A 116 -24.22 -28.74 13.59
N ASP A 117 -23.65 -29.95 13.54
CA ASP A 117 -22.44 -30.32 14.27
C ASP A 117 -21.24 -29.46 13.83
N PHE A 118 -21.06 -29.30 12.50
CA PHE A 118 -20.04 -28.39 11.96
C PHE A 118 -20.24 -26.97 12.49
N GLU A 119 -21.47 -26.44 12.39
CA GLU A 119 -21.82 -25.08 12.83
C GLU A 119 -21.44 -24.81 14.29
N THR A 120 -21.76 -25.72 15.20
CA THR A 120 -21.42 -25.58 16.63
C THR A 120 -19.91 -25.55 16.90
N LYS A 121 -19.09 -26.01 15.95
CA LYS A 121 -17.63 -26.12 16.07
C LYS A 121 -16.87 -25.10 15.22
N VAL A 122 -17.54 -24.26 14.43
CA VAL A 122 -16.90 -23.29 13.54
C VAL A 122 -15.89 -22.39 14.26
N VAL A 123 -16.27 -21.84 15.41
CA VAL A 123 -15.38 -20.98 16.21
C VAL A 123 -14.14 -21.75 16.64
N THR A 124 -14.33 -22.94 17.22
CA THR A 124 -13.22 -23.80 17.65
C THR A 124 -12.32 -24.25 16.49
N ILE A 125 -12.89 -24.48 15.29
CA ILE A 125 -12.11 -24.80 14.09
C ILE A 125 -11.21 -23.62 13.69
N SER A 126 -11.73 -22.39 13.76
CA SER A 126 -10.95 -21.19 13.49
C SER A 126 -9.86 -20.92 14.54
N GLU A 127 -10.13 -21.25 15.80
CA GLU A 127 -9.17 -21.18 16.91
C GLU A 127 -8.04 -22.20 16.70
N TRP A 128 -8.36 -23.46 16.41
CA TRP A 128 -7.36 -24.51 16.12
C TRP A 128 -6.48 -24.16 14.93
N PHE A 129 -7.04 -23.61 13.86
CA PHE A 129 -6.23 -23.14 12.73
C PHE A 129 -5.31 -21.99 13.14
N THR A 130 -5.81 -21.05 13.96
CA THR A 130 -5.01 -19.93 14.48
C THR A 130 -3.87 -20.42 15.37
N GLU A 131 -4.12 -21.42 16.20
CA GLU A 131 -3.11 -22.07 17.05
C GLU A 131 -2.00 -22.72 16.20
N LEU A 132 -2.34 -23.46 15.15
CA LEU A 132 -1.34 -24.00 14.21
C LEU A 132 -0.46 -22.92 13.58
N VAL A 133 -1.07 -21.78 13.19
CA VAL A 133 -0.34 -20.66 12.59
C VAL A 133 0.58 -19.96 13.59
N ASN A 134 0.15 -19.83 14.86
CA ASN A 134 0.98 -19.25 15.91
C ASN A 134 2.16 -20.15 16.25
N GLU A 135 1.93 -21.46 16.41
CA GLU A 135 2.99 -22.46 16.61
C GLU A 135 4.04 -22.40 15.49
N TYR A 136 3.59 -22.34 14.22
CA TYR A 136 4.51 -22.19 13.09
C TYR A 136 5.37 -20.92 13.18
N LYS A 137 4.82 -19.80 13.65
CA LYS A 137 5.57 -18.55 13.82
C LYS A 137 6.57 -18.63 14.97
N ASP A 138 6.16 -19.20 16.10
CA ASP A 138 7.04 -19.35 17.26
C ASP A 138 8.27 -20.22 16.90
N PHE A 139 8.07 -21.28 16.12
CA PHE A 139 9.17 -22.09 15.58
C PHE A 139 9.97 -21.42 14.46
N HIS A 140 9.41 -20.44 13.74
CA HIS A 140 10.13 -19.68 12.71
C HIS A 140 11.19 -18.76 13.32
N GLU A 141 10.95 -18.24 14.52
CA GLU A 141 11.88 -17.32 15.22
C GLU A 141 13.05 -18.06 15.89
N ILE A 142 12.96 -19.38 16.09
CA ILE A 142 13.96 -20.19 16.79
C ILE A 142 14.88 -20.90 15.79
N HIS A 143 16.17 -20.55 15.79
CA HIS A 143 17.18 -21.23 14.98
C HIS A 143 17.38 -22.70 15.41
N GLY A 144 17.38 -23.63 14.44
CA GLY A 144 17.63 -25.07 14.64
C GLY A 144 16.42 -26.00 14.52
N ASN A 145 15.21 -25.47 14.33
CA ASN A 145 13.95 -26.25 14.27
C ASN A 145 13.36 -26.39 12.85
N GLU A 146 14.20 -26.43 11.82
CA GLU A 146 13.76 -26.42 10.40
C GLU A 146 12.81 -27.57 10.06
N ILE A 147 13.08 -28.78 10.57
CA ILE A 147 12.24 -29.96 10.31
C ILE A 147 10.83 -29.78 10.90
N MET A 148 10.73 -29.24 12.12
CA MET A 148 9.45 -29.01 12.78
C MET A 148 8.64 -27.92 12.08
N ARG A 149 9.32 -26.85 11.67
CA ARG A 149 8.74 -25.77 10.86
C ARG A 149 8.18 -26.30 9.55
N ASP A 150 8.94 -27.13 8.83
CA ASP A 150 8.52 -27.69 7.56
C ASP A 150 7.34 -28.67 7.74
N TYR A 151 7.35 -29.49 8.80
CA TYR A 151 6.21 -30.35 9.16
C TYR A 151 4.94 -29.54 9.46
N LEU A 152 5.04 -28.49 10.29
CA LEU A 152 3.94 -27.58 10.59
C LEU A 152 3.41 -26.88 9.34
N TRP A 153 4.31 -26.43 8.46
CA TRP A 153 3.94 -25.85 7.18
C TRP A 153 3.13 -26.82 6.33
N HIS A 154 3.56 -28.08 6.22
CA HIS A 154 2.81 -29.11 5.49
C HIS A 154 1.41 -29.34 6.07
N ILE A 155 1.26 -29.33 7.40
CA ILE A 155 -0.05 -29.44 8.05
C ILE A 155 -0.93 -28.23 7.74
N ILE A 156 -0.39 -27.01 7.82
CA ILE A 156 -1.12 -25.78 7.53
C ILE A 156 -1.57 -25.76 6.06
N VAL A 157 -0.65 -26.07 5.13
CA VAL A 157 -0.94 -26.12 3.69
C VAL A 157 -1.98 -27.20 3.37
N HIS A 158 -1.99 -28.32 4.10
CA HIS A 158 -3.01 -29.35 3.96
C HIS A 158 -4.40 -28.87 4.43
N TRP A 159 -4.49 -28.32 5.65
CA TRP A 159 -5.77 -27.94 6.25
C TRP A 159 -6.38 -26.66 5.68
N LYS A 160 -5.54 -25.67 5.31
CA LYS A 160 -5.97 -24.38 4.77
C LYS A 160 -7.05 -24.51 3.68
N PRO A 161 -6.83 -25.22 2.56
CA PRO A 161 -7.84 -25.34 1.51
C PRO A 161 -9.09 -26.11 1.96
N ILE A 162 -8.94 -27.13 2.82
CA ILE A 162 -10.06 -27.95 3.30
C ILE A 162 -11.02 -27.09 4.12
N ILE A 163 -10.49 -26.36 5.11
CA ILE A 163 -11.29 -25.51 6.00
C ILE A 163 -11.90 -24.34 5.22
N ILE A 164 -11.10 -23.65 4.39
CA ILE A 164 -11.58 -22.53 3.58
C ILE A 164 -12.73 -22.99 2.67
N ASN A 165 -12.57 -24.10 1.93
CA ASN A 165 -13.61 -24.57 1.02
C ASN A 165 -14.89 -24.99 1.76
N ALA A 166 -14.75 -25.65 2.91
CA ALA A 166 -15.90 -26.01 3.75
C ALA A 166 -16.67 -24.77 4.21
N LEU A 167 -15.97 -23.75 4.71
CA LEU A 167 -16.59 -22.50 5.16
C LEU A 167 -17.16 -21.67 4.00
N LYS A 168 -16.44 -21.55 2.87
CA LYS A 168 -16.94 -20.86 1.66
C LYS A 168 -18.25 -21.50 1.18
N HIS A 169 -18.31 -22.83 1.15
CA HIS A 169 -19.52 -23.56 0.80
C HIS A 169 -20.66 -23.27 1.79
N LYS A 170 -20.42 -23.36 3.10
CA LYS A 170 -21.45 -23.07 4.13
C LYS A 170 -21.95 -21.64 4.07
N LEU A 171 -21.05 -20.66 3.93
CA LEU A 171 -21.40 -19.25 3.76
C LEU A 171 -22.26 -19.03 2.50
N SER A 172 -21.94 -19.70 1.39
CA SER A 172 -22.72 -19.55 0.15
C SER A 172 -24.17 -20.02 0.30
N LEU A 173 -24.42 -21.04 1.14
CA LEU A 173 -25.76 -21.56 1.40
C LEU A 173 -26.62 -20.59 2.22
N THR A 174 -26.01 -19.66 2.96
CA THR A 174 -26.77 -18.69 3.77
C THR A 174 -27.32 -17.54 2.93
N PHE A 175 -26.77 -17.29 1.73
CA PHE A 175 -27.11 -16.11 0.91
C PHE A 175 -28.58 -16.03 0.52
N GLU A 176 -29.20 -17.16 0.15
CA GLU A 176 -30.63 -17.18 -0.18
C GLU A 176 -31.51 -16.79 1.01
N GLY A 177 -31.16 -17.20 2.23
CA GLY A 177 -31.93 -16.87 3.44
C GLY A 177 -31.66 -15.47 4.01
N ILE A 178 -30.68 -14.73 3.47
CA ILE A 178 -30.43 -13.32 3.80
C ILE A 178 -30.73 -12.38 2.62
N ASP A 179 -31.39 -12.90 1.58
CA ASP A 179 -31.73 -12.16 0.36
C ASP A 179 -30.51 -11.50 -0.34
N TRP A 180 -29.33 -12.13 -0.23
CA TRP A 180 -28.10 -11.64 -0.87
C TRP A 180 -27.86 -12.29 -2.24
N PRO A 181 -27.49 -11.51 -3.28
CA PRO A 181 -27.41 -10.05 -3.33
C PRO A 181 -28.76 -9.38 -3.57
N THR A 182 -28.89 -8.12 -3.14
CA THR A 182 -30.13 -7.33 -3.20
C THR A 182 -30.40 -6.81 -4.62
N ILE A 183 -30.77 -7.66 -5.57
CA ILE A 183 -30.92 -7.28 -7.00
C ILE A 183 -32.32 -6.70 -7.33
N ASN A 184 -33.36 -7.07 -6.56
CA ASN A 184 -34.77 -6.81 -6.92
C ASN A 184 -35.56 -6.03 -5.87
N ALA A 185 -35.07 -4.86 -5.44
CA ALA A 185 -35.79 -4.03 -4.46
C ALA A 185 -37.20 -3.56 -4.92
N HIS A 186 -37.51 -3.62 -6.22
CA HIS A 186 -38.79 -3.16 -6.77
C HIS A 186 -39.93 -4.20 -6.70
N ASN A 187 -39.64 -5.46 -6.32
CA ASN A 187 -40.65 -6.51 -6.14
C ASN A 187 -40.97 -6.80 -4.66
N ILE A 188 -40.63 -5.88 -3.74
CA ILE A 188 -40.86 -6.04 -2.28
C ILE A 188 -42.33 -5.80 -1.90
N THR A 189 -43.29 -5.84 -2.84
CA THR A 189 -44.70 -5.66 -2.49
C THR A 189 -45.43 -6.92 -2.03
N ASP A 190 -44.88 -8.14 -2.14
CA ASP A 190 -45.63 -9.34 -1.70
C ASP A 190 -44.82 -10.54 -1.15
N HIS A 191 -43.49 -10.46 -1.08
CA HIS A 191 -42.71 -11.47 -0.35
C HIS A 191 -42.25 -10.88 0.98
N LYS A 192 -42.94 -11.25 2.06
CA LYS A 192 -42.39 -11.16 3.42
C LYS A 192 -41.01 -11.81 3.37
N SER A 193 -39.95 -11.03 3.56
CA SER A 193 -38.60 -11.55 3.76
C SER A 193 -38.61 -12.38 5.04
N HIS A 194 -38.83 -13.67 4.90
CA HIS A 194 -38.61 -14.64 5.96
C HIS A 194 -37.11 -14.89 6.06
N SER A 195 -36.34 -13.83 6.36
CA SER A 195 -34.98 -14.05 6.84
C SER A 195 -35.09 -14.66 8.22
N ASN A 196 -34.83 -15.96 8.30
CA ASN A 196 -34.85 -16.69 9.55
C ASN A 196 -33.68 -16.18 10.40
N ALA A 197 -33.94 -15.75 11.63
CA ALA A 197 -32.91 -15.27 12.56
C ALA A 197 -31.77 -16.28 12.76
N GLU A 198 -32.07 -17.58 12.63
CA GLU A 198 -31.09 -18.66 12.60
C GLU A 198 -30.12 -18.51 11.41
N THR A 199 -30.61 -18.27 10.19
CA THR A 199 -29.77 -18.11 8.99
C THR A 199 -28.88 -16.87 9.05
N ILE A 200 -29.36 -15.75 9.61
CA ILE A 200 -28.53 -14.56 9.84
C ILE A 200 -27.41 -14.89 10.84
N THR A 201 -27.72 -15.62 11.91
CA THR A 201 -26.73 -16.04 12.90
C THR A 201 -25.67 -16.93 12.27
N SER A 202 -26.07 -17.93 11.46
CA SER A 202 -25.16 -18.79 10.72
C SER A 202 -24.31 -17.99 9.72
N PHE A 203 -24.90 -17.03 9.01
CA PHE A 203 -24.17 -16.13 8.09
C PHE A 203 -23.06 -15.38 8.83
N VAL A 204 -23.39 -14.70 9.92
CA VAL A 204 -22.41 -13.94 10.74
C VAL A 204 -21.31 -14.86 11.26
N LEU A 205 -21.68 -16.07 11.72
CA LEU A 205 -20.74 -17.06 12.23
C LEU A 205 -19.73 -17.50 11.16
N TYR A 206 -20.20 -17.94 9.99
CA TYR A 206 -19.32 -18.38 8.90
C TYR A 206 -18.50 -17.22 8.32
N PHE A 207 -19.09 -16.02 8.25
CA PHE A 207 -18.41 -14.81 7.77
C PHE A 207 -17.22 -14.46 8.67
N ASN A 208 -17.44 -14.39 10.00
CA ASN A 208 -16.38 -14.08 10.96
C ASN A 208 -15.29 -15.16 10.98
N ALA A 209 -15.66 -16.44 10.93
CA ALA A 209 -14.68 -17.52 10.89
C ALA A 209 -13.77 -17.45 9.65
N LEU A 210 -14.34 -17.08 8.49
CA LEU A 210 -13.55 -16.84 7.28
C LEU A 210 -12.63 -15.62 7.40
N ILE A 211 -13.06 -14.52 8.02
CA ILE A 211 -12.16 -13.37 8.29
C ILE A 211 -10.99 -13.82 9.17
N THR A 212 -11.25 -14.52 10.27
CA THR A 212 -10.22 -14.99 11.18
C THR A 212 -9.17 -15.81 10.44
N ILE A 213 -9.61 -16.80 9.65
CA ILE A 213 -8.70 -17.66 8.88
C ILE A 213 -7.96 -16.88 7.79
N ASP A 214 -8.63 -15.96 7.10
CA ASP A 214 -8.01 -15.12 6.07
C ASP A 214 -6.89 -14.24 6.65
N MET A 215 -7.14 -13.61 7.81
CA MET A 215 -6.12 -12.83 8.52
C MET A 215 -4.91 -13.70 8.91
N GLN A 216 -5.12 -14.95 9.35
CA GLN A 216 -4.02 -15.87 9.61
C GLN A 216 -3.26 -16.26 8.33
N CYS A 217 -3.97 -16.49 7.22
CA CYS A 217 -3.34 -16.79 5.93
C CYS A 217 -2.50 -15.62 5.41
N LYS A 218 -3.00 -14.38 5.54
CA LYS A 218 -2.26 -13.16 5.19
C LYS A 218 -1.06 -12.93 6.10
N ARG A 219 -1.12 -13.36 7.37
CA ARG A 219 0.05 -13.37 8.29
C ARG A 219 1.14 -14.36 7.88
N LEU A 220 0.84 -15.41 7.12
CA LEU A 220 1.79 -16.41 6.63
C LEU A 220 2.42 -16.03 5.28
N SER A 221 1.68 -15.30 4.45
CA SER A 221 2.07 -14.98 3.08
C SER A 221 2.88 -13.68 3.06
N GLN A 222 4.08 -13.70 2.49
CA GLN A 222 4.87 -12.47 2.27
C GLN A 222 4.39 -11.70 1.02
N THR A 223 3.59 -12.33 0.18
CA THR A 223 3.01 -11.76 -1.04
C THR A 223 1.50 -11.64 -0.91
N PRO A 224 0.90 -10.49 -1.31
CA PRO A 224 -0.54 -10.35 -1.39
C PRO A 224 -1.05 -11.16 -2.61
N ASP A 225 -1.56 -12.38 -2.37
CA ASP A 225 -2.12 -13.24 -3.43
C ASP A 225 -3.48 -12.73 -3.96
N SER A 226 -4.20 -11.96 -3.14
CA SER A 226 -5.46 -11.30 -3.48
C SER A 226 -5.73 -10.16 -2.51
N ASP A 227 -6.15 -9.02 -3.05
CA ASP A 227 -6.51 -7.85 -2.25
C ASP A 227 -7.86 -8.01 -1.53
N LEU A 228 -8.72 -8.93 -2.00
CA LEU A 228 -10.04 -9.17 -1.44
C LEU A 228 -9.97 -10.05 -0.18
N LEU A 229 -10.89 -9.82 0.75
CA LEU A 229 -11.12 -10.75 1.85
C LEU A 229 -11.86 -12.00 1.36
N LEU A 230 -11.47 -13.18 1.84
CA LEU A 230 -12.12 -14.45 1.47
C LEU A 230 -13.65 -14.45 1.58
N PRO A 231 -14.28 -13.95 2.66
CA PRO A 231 -15.74 -13.94 2.73
C PRO A 231 -16.38 -12.97 1.72
N ILE A 232 -15.69 -11.87 1.38
CA ILE A 232 -16.14 -10.93 0.34
C ILE A 232 -16.02 -11.56 -1.05
N GLU A 233 -14.97 -12.33 -1.31
CA GLU A 233 -14.81 -13.13 -2.53
C GLU A 233 -16.01 -14.09 -2.75
N VAL A 234 -16.47 -14.76 -1.68
CA VAL A 234 -17.68 -15.60 -1.72
C VAL A 234 -18.92 -14.75 -2.00
N MET A 235 -19.08 -13.63 -1.30
CA MET A 235 -20.23 -12.73 -1.49
C MET A 235 -20.33 -12.15 -2.90
N ILE A 236 -19.21 -11.91 -3.57
CA ILE A 236 -19.17 -11.40 -4.95
C ILE A 236 -19.56 -12.50 -5.96
N THR A 237 -19.42 -13.78 -5.62
CA THR A 237 -19.61 -14.91 -6.55
C THR A 237 -20.98 -14.94 -7.24
N PRO A 238 -22.13 -14.73 -6.57
CA PRO A 238 -23.44 -14.65 -7.23
C PRO A 238 -23.52 -13.53 -8.27
N LEU A 239 -22.92 -12.37 -7.98
CA LEU A 239 -22.86 -11.24 -8.92
C LEU A 239 -21.95 -11.56 -10.11
N LYS A 240 -20.78 -12.21 -9.90
CA LYS A 240 -19.90 -12.67 -10.98
C LYS A 240 -20.60 -13.68 -11.88
N LYS A 241 -21.30 -14.67 -11.32
CA LYS A 241 -22.07 -15.65 -12.08
C LYS A 241 -23.17 -14.97 -12.92
N ARG A 242 -23.89 -14.02 -12.33
CA ARG A 242 -24.91 -13.24 -13.04
C ARG A 242 -24.31 -12.41 -14.17
N PHE A 243 -23.18 -11.75 -13.92
CA PHE A 243 -22.45 -11.00 -14.93
C PHE A 243 -22.00 -11.91 -16.08
N GLN A 244 -21.42 -13.07 -15.78
CA GLN A 244 -20.98 -14.04 -16.77
C GLN A 244 -22.16 -14.54 -17.62
N TYR A 245 -23.25 -14.95 -16.99
CA TYR A 245 -24.44 -15.44 -17.68
C TYR A 245 -25.02 -14.39 -18.64
N HIS A 246 -25.14 -13.13 -18.20
CA HIS A 246 -25.76 -12.10 -19.03
C HIS A 246 -24.81 -11.45 -20.04
N PHE A 247 -23.54 -11.27 -19.72
CA PHE A 247 -22.63 -10.42 -20.50
C PHE A 247 -21.42 -11.17 -21.08
N MET A 248 -21.18 -12.43 -20.73
CA MET A 248 -20.09 -13.24 -21.32
C MET A 248 -20.60 -14.36 -22.22
N GLU A 249 -21.71 -15.01 -21.86
CA GLU A 249 -22.20 -16.14 -22.62
C GLU A 249 -22.63 -15.72 -24.03
N THR A 250 -22.16 -16.45 -25.04
CA THR A 250 -22.44 -16.18 -26.45
C THR A 250 -23.94 -16.26 -26.79
N LYS A 251 -24.71 -17.06 -26.02
CA LYS A 251 -26.15 -17.23 -26.20
C LYS A 251 -26.98 -16.10 -25.60
N SER A 252 -26.38 -15.26 -24.75
CA SER A 252 -27.10 -14.19 -24.07
C SER A 252 -27.47 -13.07 -25.04
N LYS A 253 -28.73 -12.64 -25.01
CA LYS A 253 -29.21 -11.48 -25.76
C LYS A 253 -28.64 -10.15 -25.25
N LEU A 254 -28.10 -10.15 -24.03
CA LEU A 254 -27.51 -8.98 -23.36
C LEU A 254 -26.01 -8.84 -23.61
N ASN A 255 -25.37 -9.87 -24.18
CA ASN A 255 -23.96 -9.81 -24.59
C ASN A 255 -23.88 -9.21 -26.00
N ARG A 256 -23.78 -7.88 -26.08
CA ARG A 256 -23.74 -7.13 -27.35
C ARG A 256 -22.58 -6.17 -27.36
N LEU A 257 -21.74 -6.25 -28.39
CA LEU A 257 -20.59 -5.35 -28.57
C LEU A 257 -21.03 -3.89 -28.80
N GLU A 258 -22.22 -3.69 -29.35
CA GLU A 258 -22.77 -2.36 -29.63
C GLU A 258 -23.39 -1.69 -28.40
N LYS A 259 -23.48 -2.43 -27.27
CA LYS A 259 -24.14 -1.98 -26.05
C LYS A 259 -23.28 -2.15 -24.80
N PRO A 260 -22.07 -1.57 -24.75
CA PRO A 260 -21.22 -1.61 -23.56
C PRO A 260 -21.89 -0.95 -22.35
N GLU A 261 -22.76 0.04 -22.56
CA GLU A 261 -23.52 0.70 -21.49
C GLU A 261 -24.35 -0.28 -20.66
N TRP A 262 -24.80 -1.42 -21.24
CA TRP A 262 -25.65 -2.36 -20.52
C TRP A 262 -24.94 -3.01 -19.33
N TYR A 263 -23.72 -3.50 -19.52
CA TYR A 263 -22.99 -4.13 -18.43
C TYR A 263 -22.35 -3.11 -17.50
N LEU A 264 -21.97 -1.93 -18.01
CA LEU A 264 -21.41 -0.82 -17.23
C LEU A 264 -22.46 -0.24 -16.26
N SER A 265 -23.61 0.20 -16.79
CA SER A 265 -24.69 0.74 -15.96
C SER A 265 -25.26 -0.30 -15.01
N GLN A 266 -25.39 -1.57 -15.44
CA GLN A 266 -25.88 -2.63 -14.55
C GLN A 266 -24.93 -2.87 -13.36
N THR A 267 -23.62 -2.72 -13.57
CA THR A 267 -22.64 -2.83 -12.48
C THR A 267 -22.78 -1.68 -11.49
N LEU A 268 -22.97 -0.44 -11.95
CA LEU A 268 -23.25 0.71 -11.07
C LEU A 268 -24.55 0.53 -10.28
N VAL A 269 -25.58 -0.04 -10.92
CA VAL A 269 -26.85 -0.39 -10.26
C VAL A 269 -26.60 -1.40 -9.13
N TRP A 270 -25.83 -2.46 -9.37
CA TRP A 270 -25.50 -3.43 -8.32
C TRP A 270 -24.70 -2.82 -7.17
N ILE A 271 -23.76 -1.92 -7.47
CA ILE A 271 -22.99 -1.22 -6.43
C ILE A 271 -23.95 -0.41 -5.53
N ARG A 272 -24.81 0.42 -6.13
CA ARG A 272 -25.77 1.27 -5.39
C ARG A 272 -26.79 0.46 -4.61
N GLN A 273 -27.33 -0.61 -5.19
CA GLN A 273 -28.36 -1.46 -4.55
C GLN A 273 -27.87 -2.18 -3.29
N ASN A 274 -26.59 -2.55 -3.24
CA ASN A 274 -26.04 -3.32 -2.13
C ASN A 274 -25.38 -2.44 -1.06
N GLU A 275 -25.29 -1.12 -1.26
CA GLU A 275 -24.59 -0.19 -0.37
C GLU A 275 -25.11 -0.23 1.07
N THR A 276 -26.42 -0.24 1.26
CA THR A 276 -27.03 -0.31 2.60
C THR A 276 -26.66 -1.60 3.33
N PHE A 277 -26.74 -2.74 2.65
CA PHE A 277 -26.37 -4.03 3.24
C PHE A 277 -24.89 -4.09 3.60
N LEU A 278 -24.02 -3.62 2.71
CA LEU A 278 -22.57 -3.57 2.95
C LEU A 278 -22.23 -2.70 4.16
N SER A 279 -22.76 -1.48 4.20
CA SER A 279 -22.45 -0.51 5.27
C SER A 279 -23.07 -0.85 6.63
N GLN A 280 -24.29 -1.40 6.65
CA GLN A 280 -25.03 -1.67 7.87
C GLN A 280 -24.85 -3.09 8.41
N THR A 281 -24.56 -4.07 7.56
CA THR A 281 -24.42 -5.47 7.96
C THR A 281 -22.97 -5.95 7.92
N ILE A 282 -22.22 -5.63 6.85
CA ILE A 282 -20.88 -6.20 6.65
C ILE A 282 -19.79 -5.37 7.33
N ASP A 283 -19.77 -4.05 7.15
CA ASP A 283 -18.74 -3.19 7.72
C ASP A 283 -18.66 -3.25 9.26
N PRO A 284 -19.75 -3.43 10.03
CA PRO A 284 -19.65 -3.72 11.47
C PRO A 284 -18.87 -5.01 11.78
N LEU A 285 -19.07 -6.07 10.99
CA LEU A 285 -18.35 -7.35 11.14
C LEU A 285 -16.86 -7.20 10.80
N LEU A 286 -16.53 -6.39 9.79
CA LEU A 286 -15.13 -6.09 9.47
C LEU A 286 -14.48 -5.31 10.62
N ARG A 287 -15.16 -4.26 11.12
CA ARG A 287 -14.66 -3.41 12.20
C ARG A 287 -14.46 -4.15 13.53
N SER A 288 -15.25 -5.20 13.79
CA SER A 288 -15.05 -6.02 15.00
C SER A 288 -13.75 -6.82 14.99
N HIS A 289 -13.15 -7.04 13.81
CA HIS A 289 -11.86 -7.73 13.66
C HIS A 289 -10.68 -6.76 13.61
N SER A 290 -10.78 -5.70 12.79
CA SER A 290 -9.77 -4.65 12.71
C SER A 290 -10.30 -3.41 12.00
N SER A 291 -9.97 -2.24 12.53
CA SER A 291 -10.28 -0.95 11.91
C SER A 291 -9.45 -0.65 10.66
N GLN A 292 -8.39 -1.42 10.40
CA GLN A 292 -7.52 -1.27 9.23
C GLN A 292 -8.02 -2.02 8.00
N LEU A 293 -9.05 -2.87 8.15
CA LEU A 293 -9.62 -3.60 7.02
C LEU A 293 -10.31 -2.63 6.06
N VAL A 294 -10.10 -2.86 4.76
CA VAL A 294 -10.74 -2.06 3.70
C VAL A 294 -12.27 -2.21 3.79
N PRO A 295 -13.06 -1.12 3.69
CA PRO A 295 -14.52 -1.19 3.65
C PRO A 295 -15.05 -2.19 2.61
N SER A 296 -16.17 -2.85 2.95
CA SER A 296 -16.74 -3.92 2.11
C SER A 296 -17.23 -3.40 0.75
N LYS A 297 -17.73 -2.16 0.68
CA LYS A 297 -18.13 -1.50 -0.58
C LYS A 297 -16.97 -1.41 -1.57
N LEU A 298 -15.80 -0.96 -1.12
CA LEU A 298 -14.60 -0.84 -1.96
C LEU A 298 -14.14 -2.21 -2.48
N GLN A 299 -14.17 -3.24 -1.62
CA GLN A 299 -13.84 -4.60 -2.02
C GLN A 299 -14.84 -5.19 -3.02
N LEU A 300 -16.15 -4.94 -2.84
CA LEU A 300 -17.19 -5.33 -3.79
C LEU A 300 -16.97 -4.67 -5.16
N ILE A 301 -16.72 -3.35 -5.16
CA ILE A 301 -16.43 -2.60 -6.39
C ILE A 301 -15.23 -3.24 -7.09
N SER A 302 -14.13 -3.50 -6.38
CA SER A 302 -12.92 -4.11 -6.95
C SER A 302 -13.21 -5.44 -7.67
N GLY A 303 -13.94 -6.35 -7.02
CA GLY A 303 -14.29 -7.63 -7.66
C GLY A 303 -15.28 -7.51 -8.84
N LEU A 304 -16.11 -6.47 -8.88
CA LEU A 304 -16.98 -6.19 -10.03
C LEU A 304 -16.20 -5.55 -11.19
N ILE A 305 -15.27 -4.64 -10.91
CA ILE A 305 -14.38 -4.06 -11.93
C ILE A 305 -13.50 -5.14 -12.56
N GLU A 306 -13.09 -6.17 -11.81
CA GLU A 306 -12.39 -7.32 -12.37
C GLU A 306 -13.19 -7.99 -13.50
N CYS A 307 -14.51 -8.16 -13.32
CA CYS A 307 -15.39 -8.69 -14.36
C CYS A 307 -15.51 -7.76 -15.58
N LEU A 308 -15.62 -6.45 -15.34
CA LEU A 308 -15.64 -5.45 -16.41
C LEU A 308 -14.34 -5.45 -17.21
N THR A 309 -13.21 -5.56 -16.51
CA THR A 309 -11.88 -5.61 -17.10
C THR A 309 -11.74 -6.84 -17.98
N ALA A 310 -12.16 -8.01 -17.49
CA ALA A 310 -12.17 -9.23 -18.28
C ALA A 310 -13.07 -9.10 -19.53
N LYS A 311 -14.23 -8.46 -19.39
CA LYS A 311 -15.18 -8.21 -20.50
C LYS A 311 -14.56 -7.34 -21.59
N LEU A 312 -14.03 -6.19 -21.20
CA LEU A 312 -13.40 -5.27 -22.14
C LEU A 312 -12.20 -5.91 -22.83
N LYS A 313 -11.34 -6.62 -22.09
CA LYS A 313 -10.19 -7.32 -22.69
C LYS A 313 -10.61 -8.37 -23.71
N HIS A 314 -11.73 -9.06 -23.48
CA HIS A 314 -12.29 -10.01 -24.42
C HIS A 314 -12.85 -9.33 -25.68
N ASP A 315 -13.53 -8.19 -25.53
CA ASP A 315 -14.24 -7.52 -26.63
C ASP A 315 -13.33 -6.61 -27.48
N LEU A 316 -12.31 -6.00 -26.87
CA LEU A 316 -11.41 -5.03 -27.49
C LEU A 316 -10.77 -5.49 -28.82
N PRO A 317 -10.27 -6.73 -28.94
CA PRO A 317 -9.74 -7.23 -30.20
C PRO A 317 -10.73 -7.17 -31.36
N SER A 318 -12.04 -7.26 -31.09
CA SER A 318 -13.08 -7.14 -32.13
C SER A 318 -13.46 -5.69 -32.38
N LEU A 319 -13.49 -4.87 -31.33
CA LEU A 319 -13.87 -3.45 -31.41
C LEU A 319 -12.86 -2.62 -32.21
N VAL A 320 -11.57 -2.94 -32.17
CA VAL A 320 -10.50 -2.13 -32.78
C VAL A 320 -10.71 -1.85 -34.28
N PHE A 321 -11.44 -2.74 -34.97
CA PHE A 321 -11.70 -2.67 -36.42
C PHE A 321 -12.86 -1.73 -36.80
N ASP A 322 -13.70 -1.32 -35.85
CA ASP A 322 -14.85 -0.43 -36.10
C ASP A 322 -14.67 0.89 -35.33
N ASP A 323 -14.41 1.98 -36.07
CA ASP A 323 -14.21 3.34 -35.52
C ASP A 323 -15.36 3.77 -34.58
N LYS A 324 -16.62 3.44 -34.95
CA LYS A 324 -17.81 3.89 -34.23
C LYS A 324 -17.98 3.09 -32.95
N LEU A 325 -17.92 1.75 -33.03
CA LEU A 325 -18.07 0.88 -31.86
C LEU A 325 -16.93 1.06 -30.86
N PHE A 326 -15.70 1.20 -31.36
CA PHE A 326 -14.55 1.44 -30.51
C PHE A 326 -14.70 2.75 -29.74
N THR A 327 -15.02 3.85 -30.43
CA THR A 327 -15.16 5.12 -29.70
C THR A 327 -16.34 5.12 -28.76
N HIS A 328 -17.49 4.56 -29.19
CA HIS A 328 -18.67 4.43 -28.30
C HIS A 328 -18.29 3.70 -27.02
N THR A 329 -17.54 2.61 -27.11
CA THR A 329 -17.06 1.87 -25.94
C THR A 329 -16.13 2.71 -25.06
N VAL A 330 -15.20 3.46 -25.64
CA VAL A 330 -14.32 4.36 -24.87
C VAL A 330 -15.13 5.44 -24.14
N ASP A 331 -16.07 6.09 -24.83
CA ASP A 331 -16.93 7.13 -24.27
C ASP A 331 -17.80 6.58 -23.13
N GLU A 332 -18.40 5.39 -23.29
CA GLU A 332 -19.18 4.75 -22.22
C GLU A 332 -18.32 4.35 -21.00
N VAL A 333 -17.08 3.89 -21.22
CA VAL A 333 -16.15 3.62 -20.10
C VAL A 333 -15.74 4.91 -19.40
N LEU A 334 -15.54 6.01 -20.13
CA LEU A 334 -15.27 7.32 -19.53
C LEU A 334 -16.44 7.79 -18.65
N VAL A 335 -17.68 7.64 -19.14
CA VAL A 335 -18.90 7.96 -18.37
C VAL A 335 -18.97 7.10 -17.11
N PHE A 336 -18.80 5.78 -17.26
CA PHE A 336 -18.78 4.86 -16.12
C PHE A 336 -17.71 5.24 -15.07
N SER A 337 -16.49 5.56 -15.48
CA SER A 337 -15.41 5.93 -14.56
C SER A 337 -15.72 7.20 -13.78
N ARG A 338 -16.39 8.18 -14.41
CA ARG A 338 -16.83 9.40 -13.71
C ARG A 338 -17.92 9.11 -12.70
N GLU A 339 -18.96 8.37 -13.11
CA GLU A 339 -20.03 7.97 -12.18
C GLU A 339 -19.50 7.12 -11.01
N LEU A 340 -18.49 6.28 -11.25
CA LEU A 340 -17.86 5.50 -10.20
C LEU A 340 -17.13 6.40 -9.20
N LEU A 341 -16.39 7.41 -9.67
CA LEU A 341 -15.73 8.39 -8.81
C LEU A 341 -16.73 9.25 -8.02
N ASP A 342 -17.90 9.53 -8.58
CA ASP A 342 -18.99 10.19 -7.85
C ASP A 342 -19.54 9.30 -6.72
N ILE A 343 -19.61 7.98 -6.92
CA ILE A 343 -20.04 7.02 -5.89
C ILE A 343 -18.96 6.80 -4.83
N GLU A 344 -17.70 6.72 -5.23
CA GLU A 344 -16.57 6.36 -4.38
C GLU A 344 -15.28 7.09 -4.82
N PRO A 345 -15.05 8.33 -4.33
CA PRO A 345 -13.95 9.18 -4.78
C PRO A 345 -12.55 8.61 -4.55
N ASN A 346 -12.39 7.77 -3.53
CA ASN A 346 -11.07 7.25 -3.12
C ASN A 346 -10.75 5.87 -3.72
N ILE A 347 -11.59 5.34 -4.62
CA ILE A 347 -11.45 3.97 -5.15
C ILE A 347 -10.07 3.72 -5.77
N TYR A 348 -9.52 4.67 -6.54
CA TYR A 348 -8.23 4.49 -7.20
C TYR A 348 -7.02 4.67 -6.27
N GLN A 349 -7.21 5.28 -5.10
CA GLN A 349 -6.15 5.35 -4.07
C GLN A 349 -5.98 4.00 -3.37
N VAL A 350 -7.09 3.33 -3.11
CA VAL A 350 -7.11 2.02 -2.43
C VAL A 350 -6.85 0.88 -3.43
N PHE A 351 -7.48 0.93 -4.59
CA PHE A 351 -7.36 -0.07 -5.65
C PHE A 351 -7.05 0.60 -7.00
N PRO A 352 -5.77 0.87 -7.31
CA PRO A 352 -5.36 1.49 -8.59
C PRO A 352 -5.82 0.69 -9.81
N ASN A 353 -5.91 -0.64 -9.69
CA ASN A 353 -6.37 -1.56 -10.74
C ASN A 353 -7.87 -1.41 -11.05
N CYS A 354 -8.64 -0.68 -10.24
CA CYS A 354 -10.06 -0.41 -10.50
C CYS A 354 -10.29 0.66 -11.59
N ASN A 355 -9.24 1.35 -12.05
CA ASN A 355 -9.41 2.31 -13.13
C ASN A 355 -9.57 1.59 -14.48
N LEU A 356 -10.82 1.43 -14.91
CA LEU A 356 -11.18 0.72 -16.13
C LEU A 356 -10.59 1.36 -17.40
N MET A 357 -10.27 2.66 -17.37
CA MET A 357 -9.58 3.34 -18.47
C MET A 357 -8.20 2.73 -18.77
N ASN A 358 -7.55 2.16 -17.75
CA ASN A 358 -6.24 1.55 -17.91
C ASN A 358 -6.24 0.31 -18.82
N VAL A 359 -7.42 -0.26 -19.14
CA VAL A 359 -7.53 -1.34 -20.12
C VAL A 359 -7.16 -0.86 -21.53
N PHE A 360 -7.44 0.41 -21.85
CA PHE A 360 -7.09 1.01 -23.14
C PHE A 360 -5.64 1.50 -23.22
N SER A 361 -4.91 1.50 -22.10
CA SER A 361 -3.50 1.92 -22.04
C SER A 361 -2.56 0.98 -22.81
N CYS A 362 -2.98 -0.26 -23.06
CA CYS A 362 -2.18 -1.23 -23.80
C CYS A 362 -2.24 -0.96 -25.30
N GLU A 363 -1.10 -1.09 -25.98
CA GLU A 363 -1.07 -1.12 -27.44
C GLU A 363 -1.74 -2.39 -27.99
N PRO A 364 -2.42 -2.33 -29.16
CA PRO A 364 -2.53 -1.21 -30.10
C PRO A 364 -3.68 -0.22 -29.77
N PHE A 365 -4.41 -0.43 -28.66
CA PHE A 365 -5.65 0.29 -28.37
C PHE A 365 -5.41 1.77 -28.06
N PHE A 366 -4.32 2.08 -27.36
CA PHE A 366 -3.97 3.46 -27.06
C PHE A 366 -3.67 4.28 -28.33
N THR A 367 -2.81 3.76 -29.22
CA THR A 367 -2.55 4.40 -30.52
C THR A 367 -3.84 4.58 -31.33
N ARG A 368 -4.77 3.62 -31.24
CA ARG A 368 -6.08 3.73 -31.90
C ARG A 368 -6.91 4.88 -31.35
N ILE A 369 -6.94 5.09 -30.02
CA ILE A 369 -7.63 6.23 -29.40
C ILE A 369 -7.07 7.55 -29.94
N ILE A 370 -5.74 7.72 -29.90
CA ILE A 370 -5.09 8.96 -30.37
C ILE A 370 -5.39 9.22 -31.85
N THR A 371 -5.36 8.17 -32.68
CA THR A 371 -5.65 8.29 -34.11
C THR A 371 -7.10 8.71 -34.37
N LEU A 372 -8.05 8.11 -33.68
CA LEU A 372 -9.47 8.45 -33.82
C LEU A 372 -9.80 9.83 -33.26
N GLU A 373 -9.20 10.21 -32.13
CA GLU A 373 -9.36 11.54 -31.56
C GLU A 373 -8.81 12.60 -32.53
N LYS A 374 -7.61 12.38 -33.11
CA LYS A 374 -7.07 13.26 -34.15
C LYS A 374 -8.02 13.43 -35.33
N LYS A 375 -8.51 12.30 -35.89
CA LYS A 375 -9.45 12.30 -37.01
C LYS A 375 -10.72 13.11 -36.70
N LYS A 376 -11.34 12.86 -35.54
CA LYS A 376 -12.54 13.58 -35.09
C LYS A 376 -12.29 15.06 -34.88
N SER A 377 -11.16 15.43 -34.28
CA SER A 377 -10.78 16.83 -34.10
C SER A 377 -10.55 17.53 -35.43
N THR A 378 -9.88 16.89 -36.39
CA THR A 378 -9.70 17.46 -37.75
C THR A 378 -11.05 17.67 -38.44
N GLU A 379 -11.95 16.68 -38.42
CA GLU A 379 -13.31 16.80 -38.98
C GLU A 379 -14.12 17.90 -38.27
N PHE A 380 -14.01 18.03 -36.95
CA PHE A 380 -14.69 19.08 -36.21
C PHE A 380 -14.13 20.47 -36.52
N VAL A 381 -12.81 20.63 -36.63
CA VAL A 381 -12.17 21.88 -37.06
C VAL A 381 -12.67 22.30 -38.45
N GLU A 382 -12.84 21.34 -39.38
CA GLU A 382 -13.42 21.61 -40.70
C GLU A 382 -14.84 22.17 -40.62
N LEU A 383 -15.66 21.55 -39.79
CA LEU A 383 -17.04 21.95 -39.58
C LEU A 383 -17.14 23.36 -38.98
N ILE A 384 -16.38 23.65 -37.93
CA ILE A 384 -16.49 24.95 -37.23
C ILE A 384 -15.92 26.10 -38.08
N VAL A 385 -14.89 25.86 -38.88
CA VAL A 385 -14.28 26.87 -39.75
C VAL A 385 -15.16 27.16 -40.97
N SER A 386 -15.82 26.14 -41.51
CA SER A 386 -16.72 26.27 -42.68
C SER A 386 -18.14 26.73 -42.32
N SER A 387 -18.48 26.81 -41.04
CA SER A 387 -19.78 27.30 -40.59
C SER A 387 -20.02 28.75 -41.03
N LYS A 388 -21.25 29.05 -41.46
CA LYS A 388 -21.64 30.41 -41.85
C LYS A 388 -21.57 31.39 -40.69
N SER A 389 -21.73 30.90 -39.46
CA SER A 389 -21.66 31.68 -38.23
C SER A 389 -20.30 31.62 -37.55
N ALA A 390 -19.32 30.90 -38.12
CA ALA A 390 -17.99 30.66 -37.55
C ALA A 390 -17.36 31.94 -36.97
N TRP A 391 -17.52 33.04 -37.69
CA TRP A 391 -16.87 34.30 -37.34
C TRP A 391 -17.79 35.26 -36.59
N ASN A 392 -19.05 34.90 -36.32
CA ASN A 392 -19.96 35.74 -35.57
C ASN A 392 -19.45 35.91 -34.12
N GLU A 393 -19.71 37.08 -33.56
CA GLU A 393 -19.46 37.35 -32.14
C GLU A 393 -20.34 36.42 -31.29
N MET A 394 -19.74 35.67 -30.36
CA MET A 394 -20.52 35.06 -29.29
C MET A 394 -21.03 36.16 -28.38
N CYS A 395 -22.33 36.17 -28.05
CA CYS A 395 -22.93 37.16 -27.16
C CYS A 395 -22.20 37.21 -25.81
N GLY A 396 -21.25 38.13 -25.68
CA GLY A 396 -20.65 38.49 -24.40
C GLY A 396 -21.63 39.30 -23.57
N HIS A 397 -21.55 39.20 -22.25
CA HIS A 397 -22.26 40.13 -21.36
C HIS A 397 -21.85 41.56 -21.73
N GLU A 398 -22.84 42.39 -22.09
CA GLU A 398 -22.60 43.77 -22.50
C GLU A 398 -21.72 44.50 -21.47
N GLY A 399 -20.52 44.91 -21.90
CA GLY A 399 -19.72 45.94 -21.22
C GLY A 399 -18.54 45.53 -20.35
N ILE A 400 -18.07 44.28 -20.33
CA ILE A 400 -16.94 43.87 -19.46
C ILE A 400 -15.69 43.35 -20.22
N ASP A 401 -15.83 42.69 -21.38
CA ASP A 401 -14.69 42.11 -22.11
C ASP A 401 -14.22 43.00 -23.28
N GLU A 402 -12.97 43.44 -23.24
CA GLU A 402 -12.26 44.06 -24.39
C GLU A 402 -12.03 43.06 -25.55
N LEU A 403 -12.16 41.76 -25.27
CA LEU A 403 -11.88 40.66 -26.20
C LEU A 403 -13.19 40.07 -26.73
N ARG A 404 -13.52 40.36 -27.98
CA ARG A 404 -14.65 39.72 -28.65
C ARG A 404 -14.22 38.35 -29.18
N ILE A 405 -14.85 37.29 -28.67
CA ILE A 405 -14.58 35.89 -29.05
C ILE A 405 -15.55 35.50 -30.16
N CYS A 406 -15.04 34.92 -31.24
CA CYS A 406 -15.87 34.36 -32.31
C CYS A 406 -16.31 32.92 -31.99
N GLU A 407 -17.44 32.50 -32.56
CA GLU A 407 -17.99 31.16 -32.38
C GLU A 407 -16.99 30.03 -32.72
N CYS A 408 -16.20 30.20 -33.80
CA CYS A 408 -15.16 29.26 -34.19
C CYS A 408 -14.07 29.12 -33.12
N GLY A 409 -13.64 30.25 -32.52
CA GLY A 409 -12.61 30.25 -31.49
C GLY A 409 -13.08 29.57 -30.21
N ASP A 410 -14.32 29.82 -29.79
CA ASP A 410 -14.91 29.19 -28.60
C ASP A 410 -15.10 27.68 -28.81
N ASN A 411 -15.72 27.27 -29.92
CA ASN A 411 -15.88 25.85 -30.25
C ASN A 411 -14.54 25.11 -30.33
N PHE A 412 -13.49 25.76 -30.84
CA PHE A 412 -12.15 25.18 -30.87
C PHE A 412 -11.59 24.95 -29.45
N VAL A 413 -11.78 25.92 -28.54
CA VAL A 413 -11.36 25.78 -27.14
C VAL A 413 -12.18 24.70 -26.43
N LEU A 414 -13.49 24.63 -26.64
CA LEU A 414 -14.35 23.57 -26.09
C LEU A 414 -13.92 22.18 -26.57
N MET A 415 -13.52 22.04 -27.84
CA MET A 415 -12.95 20.80 -28.35
C MET A 415 -11.64 20.44 -27.62
N LEU A 416 -10.71 21.39 -27.45
CA LEU A 416 -9.48 21.13 -26.71
C LEU A 416 -9.78 20.73 -25.26
N GLN A 417 -10.70 21.41 -24.58
CA GLN A 417 -11.13 21.05 -23.23
C GLN A 417 -11.75 19.65 -23.17
N SER A 418 -12.52 19.25 -24.20
CA SER A 418 -13.06 17.90 -24.33
C SER A 418 -11.95 16.85 -24.36
N ILE A 419 -10.88 17.09 -25.14
CA ILE A 419 -9.71 16.20 -25.22
C ILE A 419 -9.00 16.11 -23.86
N THR A 420 -8.77 17.26 -23.19
CA THR A 420 -8.18 17.29 -21.83
C THR A 420 -9.00 16.49 -20.83
N ASN A 421 -10.33 16.62 -20.91
CA ASN A 421 -11.26 15.92 -20.04
C ASN A 421 -11.26 14.40 -20.28
N ARG A 422 -10.98 13.93 -21.50
CA ARG A 422 -10.81 12.50 -21.78
C ARG A 422 -9.50 11.97 -21.21
N CYS A 423 -8.41 12.74 -21.30
CA CYS A 423 -7.10 12.27 -20.86
C CYS A 423 -6.92 12.27 -19.33
N SER A 424 -7.70 13.09 -18.60
CA SER A 424 -7.55 13.26 -17.14
C SER A 424 -7.77 11.98 -16.34
N LEU A 425 -8.52 11.01 -16.88
CA LEU A 425 -8.84 9.75 -16.22
C LEU A 425 -7.77 8.66 -16.41
N PHE A 426 -6.80 8.83 -17.29
CA PHE A 426 -5.67 7.88 -17.37
C PHE A 426 -4.75 8.07 -16.16
N THR A 427 -4.25 6.98 -15.59
CA THR A 427 -3.31 7.08 -14.44
C THR A 427 -1.89 7.42 -14.90
N ASP A 428 -1.46 6.92 -16.05
CA ASP A 428 -0.10 7.09 -16.55
C ASP A 428 0.13 8.46 -17.19
N ASN A 429 1.15 9.18 -16.69
CA ASN A 429 1.57 10.48 -17.19
C ASN A 429 2.11 10.43 -18.63
N SER A 430 2.66 9.30 -19.07
CA SER A 430 3.14 9.12 -20.45
C SER A 430 2.00 9.19 -21.46
N LEU A 431 0.85 8.63 -21.10
CA LEU A 431 -0.37 8.65 -21.91
C LEU A 431 -0.98 10.05 -21.92
N LYS A 432 -1.06 10.71 -20.76
CA LYS A 432 -1.50 12.12 -20.67
C LYS A 432 -0.64 13.03 -21.55
N TYR A 433 0.67 12.84 -21.55
CA TYR A 433 1.58 13.59 -22.41
C TYR A 433 1.28 13.40 -23.91
N SER A 434 0.90 12.19 -24.32
CA SER A 434 0.53 11.91 -25.71
C SER A 434 -0.72 12.69 -26.15
N PHE A 435 -1.70 12.87 -25.26
CA PHE A 435 -2.85 13.73 -25.52
C PHE A 435 -2.48 15.21 -25.60
N VAL A 436 -1.58 15.69 -24.73
CA VAL A 436 -1.07 17.07 -24.80
C VAL A 436 -0.35 17.30 -26.13
N ARG A 437 0.46 16.33 -26.58
CA ARG A 437 1.10 16.39 -27.89
C ARG A 437 0.08 16.45 -29.03
N LEU A 438 -0.96 15.63 -28.97
CA LEU A 438 -2.06 15.69 -29.94
C LEU A 438 -2.73 17.08 -29.97
N GLN A 439 -3.00 17.68 -28.81
CA GLN A 439 -3.57 19.03 -28.73
C GLN A 439 -2.65 20.09 -29.33
N LEU A 440 -1.33 19.97 -29.14
CA LEU A 440 -0.35 20.86 -29.77
C LEU A 440 -0.34 20.71 -31.29
N ASP A 441 -0.40 19.48 -31.80
CA ASP A 441 -0.48 19.21 -33.24
C ASP A 441 -1.77 19.83 -33.83
N ILE A 442 -2.92 19.63 -33.18
CA ILE A 442 -4.21 20.21 -33.61
C ILE A 442 -4.18 21.74 -33.56
N LEU A 443 -3.53 22.32 -32.54
CA LEU A 443 -3.38 23.77 -32.40
C LEU A 443 -2.54 24.37 -33.52
N ASP A 444 -1.44 23.71 -33.89
CA ASP A 444 -0.59 24.18 -34.99
C ASP A 444 -1.30 24.04 -36.35
N ASP A 445 -2.00 22.92 -36.56
CA ASP A 445 -2.84 22.71 -37.75
C ASP A 445 -3.93 23.80 -37.88
N PHE A 446 -4.60 24.13 -36.77
CA PHE A 446 -5.59 25.21 -36.74
C PHE A 446 -4.97 26.57 -37.03
N ARG A 447 -3.80 26.89 -36.44
CA ARG A 447 -3.05 28.12 -36.70
C ARG A 447 -2.69 28.25 -38.18
N LEU A 448 -2.15 27.19 -38.79
CA LEU A 448 -1.81 27.18 -40.22
C LEU A 448 -3.05 27.41 -41.09
N ARG A 449 -4.18 26.82 -40.72
CA ARG A 449 -5.45 27.01 -41.43
C ARG A 449 -5.96 28.44 -41.36
N LEU A 450 -5.86 29.09 -40.18
CA LEU A 450 -6.17 30.51 -40.03
C LEU A 450 -5.27 31.40 -40.90
N ILE A 451 -3.97 31.11 -40.96
CA ILE A 451 -3.02 31.83 -41.83
C ILE A 451 -3.40 31.67 -43.30
N GLN A 452 -3.71 30.46 -43.75
CA GLN A 452 -4.14 30.20 -45.13
C GLN A 452 -5.42 30.96 -45.48
N LEU A 453 -6.38 30.99 -44.56
CA LEU A 453 -7.62 31.72 -44.73
C LEU A 453 -7.41 33.23 -44.90
N ILE A 454 -6.55 33.82 -44.06
CA ILE A 454 -6.16 35.24 -44.16
C ILE A 454 -5.51 35.53 -45.52
N HIS A 455 -4.64 34.64 -46.01
CA HIS A 455 -3.97 34.83 -47.30
C HIS A 455 -4.88 34.60 -48.51
N THR A 456 -5.91 33.77 -48.39
CA THR A 456 -6.87 33.48 -49.48
C THR A 456 -7.98 34.53 -49.56
N SER A 457 -8.20 35.28 -48.48
CA SER A 457 -9.22 36.31 -48.41
C SER A 457 -8.75 37.62 -49.02
N ASP A 458 -8.92 37.77 -50.33
CA ASP A 458 -8.26 38.85 -51.07
C ASP A 458 -8.99 40.21 -51.07
N GLN A 459 -10.13 40.39 -50.39
CA GLN A 459 -10.72 41.72 -50.12
C GLN A 459 -12.06 41.75 -49.37
N SER A 460 -12.68 40.60 -49.10
CA SER A 460 -13.94 40.54 -48.36
C SER A 460 -13.90 39.46 -47.29
N TRP A 461 -12.82 39.41 -46.51
CA TRP A 461 -12.90 38.74 -45.22
C TRP A 461 -13.96 39.51 -44.42
N PRO A 462 -14.99 38.84 -43.90
CA PRO A 462 -15.91 39.53 -43.03
C PRO A 462 -15.06 39.87 -41.79
N HIS A 463 -14.85 41.15 -41.52
CA HIS A 463 -15.15 41.75 -40.21
C HIS A 463 -14.56 43.13 -40.03
N SER A 464 -15.42 44.00 -39.53
CA SER A 464 -15.10 45.23 -38.84
C SER A 464 -13.96 45.04 -37.82
N GLN A 465 -13.22 46.12 -37.54
CA GLN A 465 -12.17 46.22 -36.50
C GLN A 465 -12.59 45.75 -35.09
N GLN A 466 -13.82 45.29 -34.89
CA GLN A 466 -14.40 44.91 -33.62
C GLN A 466 -14.00 43.49 -33.17
N LEU A 467 -13.83 42.53 -34.08
CA LEU A 467 -13.55 41.12 -33.73
C LEU A 467 -12.05 40.78 -33.61
N TYR A 468 -11.17 41.74 -33.89
CA TYR A 468 -9.73 41.56 -33.80
C TYR A 468 -9.13 42.47 -32.73
N ILE A 469 -8.27 41.89 -31.90
CA ILE A 469 -7.39 42.68 -31.05
C ILE A 469 -6.46 43.46 -31.97
N THR A 470 -6.48 44.79 -31.87
CA THR A 470 -5.62 45.67 -32.69
C THR A 470 -4.13 45.56 -32.34
N ARG A 471 -3.79 44.99 -31.17
CA ARG A 471 -2.42 44.80 -30.65
C ARG A 471 -2.21 43.45 -29.94
N PRO A 472 -2.27 42.30 -30.66
CA PRO A 472 -2.10 40.98 -30.05
C PRO A 472 -0.74 40.81 -29.34
N GLN A 473 0.30 41.53 -29.78
CA GLN A 473 1.62 41.57 -29.11
C GLN A 473 1.58 41.93 -27.62
N LEU A 474 0.63 42.78 -27.18
CA LEU A 474 0.51 43.13 -25.77
C LEU A 474 0.02 41.95 -24.94
N HIS A 475 -0.87 41.12 -25.50
CA HIS A 475 -1.35 39.91 -24.83
C HIS A 475 -0.32 38.79 -24.82
N PHE A 476 0.58 38.71 -25.81
CA PHE A 476 1.69 37.75 -25.77
C PHE A 476 2.69 38.05 -24.66
N ALA A 477 2.94 39.33 -24.35
CA ALA A 477 3.75 39.72 -23.20
C ALA A 477 3.08 39.27 -21.88
N THR A 478 1.79 39.56 -21.72
CA THR A 478 1.00 39.14 -20.54
C THR A 478 0.93 37.62 -20.41
N LEU A 479 0.75 36.90 -21.52
CA LEU A 479 0.73 35.43 -21.55
C LEU A 479 2.07 34.84 -21.15
N ASN A 480 3.18 35.37 -21.68
CA ASN A 480 4.52 34.93 -21.34
C ASN A 480 4.82 35.15 -19.85
N GLU A 481 4.45 36.32 -19.30
CA GLU A 481 4.56 36.58 -17.87
C GLU A 481 3.68 35.65 -17.03
N ALA A 482 2.46 35.32 -17.48
CA ALA A 482 1.58 34.37 -16.81
C ALA A 482 2.15 32.94 -16.83
N LEU A 483 2.81 32.53 -17.92
CA LEU A 483 3.51 31.25 -18.01
C LEU A 483 4.72 31.19 -17.07
N LYS A 484 5.47 32.30 -16.93
CA LYS A 484 6.54 32.39 -15.93
C LYS A 484 5.99 32.17 -14.52
N LEU A 485 4.86 32.80 -14.18
CA LEU A 485 4.18 32.62 -12.89
C LEU A 485 3.74 31.18 -12.62
N LEU A 486 3.21 30.48 -13.64
CA LEU A 486 2.77 29.09 -13.51
C LEU A 486 3.94 28.11 -13.38
N ASN A 487 5.08 28.43 -13.99
CA ASN A 487 6.27 27.57 -14.03
C ASN A 487 7.31 27.86 -12.94
N LEU A 488 6.99 28.70 -11.96
CA LEU A 488 7.90 29.00 -10.85
C LEU A 488 8.30 27.75 -10.07
N GLU A 489 9.46 27.75 -9.43
CA GLU A 489 9.80 26.71 -8.47
C GLU A 489 8.84 26.74 -7.26
N ARG A 490 8.58 25.60 -6.64
CA ARG A 490 7.58 25.47 -5.57
C ARG A 490 7.85 26.42 -4.40
N GLY A 491 9.11 26.55 -3.98
CA GLY A 491 9.50 27.46 -2.90
C GLY A 491 9.21 28.92 -3.25
N THR A 492 9.61 29.34 -4.45
CA THR A 492 9.39 30.70 -4.97
C THR A 492 7.91 31.01 -5.15
N HIS A 493 7.12 30.05 -5.62
CA HIS A 493 5.67 30.20 -5.78
C HIS A 493 4.95 30.38 -4.43
N LEU A 494 5.30 29.60 -3.40
CA LEU A 494 4.71 29.74 -2.07
C LEU A 494 5.06 31.09 -1.44
N LEU A 495 6.33 31.49 -1.50
CA LEU A 495 6.79 32.80 -1.02
C LEU A 495 6.08 33.96 -1.73
N LEU A 496 6.00 33.90 -3.07
CA LEU A 496 5.30 34.92 -3.85
C LEU A 496 3.81 34.95 -3.53
N LYS A 497 3.18 33.79 -3.30
CA LYS A 497 1.77 33.70 -2.92
C LYS A 497 1.52 34.35 -1.55
N ASP A 498 2.36 34.09 -0.56
CA ASP A 498 2.22 34.67 0.78
C ASP A 498 2.36 36.20 0.72
N ILE A 499 3.35 36.71 -0.03
CA ILE A 499 3.55 38.16 -0.26
C ILE A 499 2.32 38.78 -0.95
N LEU A 500 1.75 38.11 -1.96
CA LEU A 500 0.58 38.58 -2.71
C LEU A 500 -0.73 38.55 -1.90
N VAL A 501 -0.81 37.72 -0.85
CA VAL A 501 -1.98 37.62 0.04
C VAL A 501 -1.91 38.66 1.17
N ASP A 502 -0.72 38.91 1.71
CA ASP A 502 -0.53 39.76 2.89
C ASP A 502 -0.44 41.27 2.57
N ASP A 503 -0.05 41.65 1.35
CA ASP A 503 0.18 43.05 0.98
C ASP A 503 -1.11 43.80 0.58
N ARG A 504 -1.72 44.49 1.55
CA ARG A 504 -2.93 45.32 1.35
C ARG A 504 -2.71 46.53 0.42
N ASN A 505 -1.47 47.00 0.27
CA ASN A 505 -1.14 48.21 -0.50
C ASN A 505 -0.54 47.88 -1.88
N ASN A 506 -0.34 46.60 -2.21
CA ASN A 506 0.25 46.12 -3.46
C ASN A 506 1.66 46.70 -3.75
N THR A 507 2.38 47.22 -2.75
CA THR A 507 3.72 47.79 -2.92
C THR A 507 4.79 46.71 -2.94
N ASP A 508 4.79 45.82 -1.96
CA ASP A 508 5.74 44.72 -1.82
C ASP A 508 5.46 43.64 -2.87
N ALA A 509 4.18 43.42 -3.16
CA ALA A 509 3.72 42.56 -4.25
C ALA A 509 4.23 43.02 -5.63
N LYS A 510 4.25 44.34 -5.91
CA LYS A 510 4.79 44.87 -7.17
C LYS A 510 6.30 44.75 -7.26
N VAL A 511 7.01 44.87 -6.14
CA VAL A 511 8.46 44.66 -6.09
C VAL A 511 8.79 43.20 -6.37
N ALA A 512 8.14 42.28 -5.66
CA ALA A 512 8.31 40.83 -5.84
C ALA A 512 8.02 40.39 -7.29
N LEU A 513 6.94 40.88 -7.90
CA LEU A 513 6.63 40.57 -9.31
C LEU A 513 7.71 41.11 -10.28
N LYS A 514 8.23 42.31 -10.02
CA LYS A 514 9.32 42.89 -10.84
C LYS A 514 10.63 42.11 -10.73
N GLU A 515 10.98 41.65 -9.54
CA GLU A 515 12.14 40.78 -9.32
C GLU A 515 12.05 39.48 -10.13
N MET A 516 10.82 39.06 -10.43
CA MET A 516 10.51 37.85 -11.21
C MET A 516 10.26 38.15 -12.69
N HIS A 517 10.63 39.35 -13.16
CA HIS A 517 10.45 39.82 -14.53
C HIS A 517 8.99 39.77 -15.02
N ILE A 518 8.05 40.12 -14.13
CA ILE A 518 6.62 40.27 -14.40
C ILE A 518 6.26 41.74 -14.20
N SER A 519 5.86 42.40 -15.29
CA SER A 519 5.69 43.86 -15.35
C SER A 519 4.33 44.28 -15.89
N SER A 520 3.67 43.43 -16.67
CA SER A 520 2.38 43.67 -17.31
C SER A 520 1.18 43.18 -16.48
N ILE A 521 1.39 42.22 -15.57
CA ILE A 521 0.33 41.61 -14.75
C ILE A 521 0.15 42.36 -13.42
N SER A 522 -1.10 42.67 -13.06
CA SER A 522 -1.41 43.28 -11.76
C SER A 522 -1.25 42.26 -10.62
N PRO A 523 -0.90 42.68 -9.39
CA PRO A 523 -0.79 41.77 -8.23
C PRO A 523 -2.01 40.87 -8.01
N HIS A 524 -3.21 41.43 -8.18
CA HIS A 524 -4.45 40.68 -8.04
C HIS A 524 -4.60 39.58 -9.12
N LEU A 525 -4.27 39.90 -10.37
CA LEU A 525 -4.30 38.92 -11.46
C LEU A 525 -3.19 37.87 -11.29
N ALA A 526 -2.00 38.27 -10.83
CA ALA A 526 -0.90 37.36 -10.53
C ALA A 526 -1.29 36.35 -9.44
N LEU A 527 -1.95 36.81 -8.37
CA LEU A 527 -2.48 35.94 -7.31
C LEU A 527 -3.49 34.92 -7.87
N ASN A 528 -4.43 35.37 -8.70
CA ASN A 528 -5.40 34.46 -9.34
C ASN A 528 -4.71 33.41 -10.24
N ILE A 529 -3.66 33.80 -10.98
CA ILE A 529 -2.89 32.87 -11.83
C ILE A 529 -2.14 31.85 -10.97
N ILE A 530 -1.46 32.31 -9.92
CA ILE A 530 -0.69 31.48 -8.98
C ILE A 530 -1.61 30.48 -8.26
N GLN A 531 -2.83 30.88 -7.91
CA GLN A 531 -3.83 30.00 -7.27
C GLN A 531 -4.37 28.92 -8.20
N LYS A 532 -4.34 29.11 -9.53
CA LYS A 532 -4.72 28.09 -10.51
C LYS A 532 -3.72 26.94 -10.61
N ARG A 533 -2.53 27.07 -10.03
CA ARG A 533 -1.57 25.97 -9.92
C ARG A 533 -2.05 24.98 -8.86
N ILE A 534 -2.60 23.87 -9.32
CA ILE A 534 -2.96 22.74 -8.46
C ILE A 534 -1.64 22.04 -8.10
N TYR A 535 -1.17 22.20 -6.86
CA TYR A 535 -0.24 21.22 -6.31
C TYR A 535 -1.06 19.98 -5.97
N GLU A 536 -0.80 18.87 -6.65
CA GLU A 536 -1.17 17.56 -6.12
C GLU A 536 -0.56 17.44 -4.73
N LYS A 537 -1.42 17.16 -3.74
CA LYS A 537 -1.03 16.99 -2.34
C LYS A 537 -0.24 15.71 -2.15
#